data_AF-W1YV23-F1
#
_entry.id   AF-W1YV23-F1
#
_cell.length_a   1.000
_cell.length_b   1.000
_cell.length_c   1.000
_cell.angle_alpha   90.00
_cell.angle_beta   90.00
_cell.angle_gamma   90.00
#
_symmetry.space_group_name_H-M   'P 1'
#
loop_
_entity.id
_entity.type
_entity.pdbx_description
1 polymer ?
#
loop_
_entity_poly.entity_id
_entity_poly.type
_entity_poly.pdbx_seq_one_letter_code
_entity_poly.pdbx_strand_id
1 'polypeptide(L)' 'KKLGFAAAKLLQELLEPDSVVAISGGSTMAAVAEEMPVLPFNPIVVPARGGVGEVVEYQANVIASVLAERLRGTYK' A
#
# COMPACT_ATOMS: atom_id res chain seq x y z
N LYS A 1 12.26 1.13 -9.30
CA LYS A 1 11.22 2.16 -9.61
C LYS A 1 10.20 1.71 -10.68
N LYS A 2 10.58 1.29 -11.89
CA LYS A 2 9.60 0.89 -12.94
C LYS A 2 8.56 -0.15 -12.49
N LEU A 3 8.96 -1.15 -11.70
CA LEU A 3 8.05 -2.19 -11.20
C LEU A 3 7.00 -1.66 -10.20
N GLY A 4 7.41 -0.78 -9.27
CA GLY A 4 6.51 -0.17 -8.29
C GLY A 4 5.44 0.68 -8.96
N PHE A 5 5.84 1.52 -9.92
CA PHE A 5 4.92 2.32 -10.73
C PHE A 5 3.92 1.46 -11.53
N ALA A 6 4.40 0.41 -12.22
CA ALA A 6 3.54 -0.45 -13.01
C ALA A 6 2.51 -1.20 -12.14
N ALA A 7 2.95 -1.71 -10.98
CA ALA A 7 2.06 -2.37 -10.03
C ALA A 7 1.08 -1.39 -9.35
N ALA A 8 1.51 -0.17 -9.04
CA ALA A 8 0.62 0.87 -8.52
C ALA A 8 -0.48 1.23 -9.51
N LYS A 9 -0.14 1.38 -10.80
CA LYS A 9 -1.12 1.63 -11.85
C LYS A 9 -2.11 0.48 -12.01
N LEU A 10 -1.63 -0.77 -12.02
CA LEU A 10 -2.50 -1.94 -12.09
C LEU A 10 -3.43 -2.01 -10.87
N LEU A 11 -2.90 -1.77 -9.67
CA LEU A 11 -3.69 -1.77 -8.44
C LEU A 11 -4.74 -0.64 -8.47
N GLN A 12 -4.41 0.55 -8.95
CA GLN A 12 -5.38 1.64 -9.17
C GLN A 12 -6.54 1.21 -10.07
N GLU A 13 -6.27 0.49 -11.16
CA GLU A 13 -7.30 0.02 -12.10
C GLU A 13 -8.21 -1.07 -11.50
N LEU A 14 -7.71 -1.80 -10.50
CA LEU A 14 -8.45 -2.89 -9.84
C LEU A 14 -9.22 -2.45 -8.58
N LEU A 15 -8.89 -1.30 -8.01
CA LEU A 15 -9.52 -0.84 -6.77
C LEU A 15 -10.92 -0.29 -7.03
N GLU A 16 -11.87 -0.74 -6.21
CA GLU A 16 -13.25 -0.30 -6.20
C GLU A 16 -13.57 0.47 -4.91
N PRO A 17 -14.62 1.30 -4.87
CA PRO A 17 -15.14 1.86 -3.63
C PRO A 17 -15.33 0.77 -2.56
N ASP A 18 -15.10 1.12 -1.29
CA ASP A 18 -15.19 0.22 -0.13
C ASP A 18 -14.24 -0.99 -0.12
N SER A 19 -13.22 -1.01 -0.99
CA SER A 19 -12.19 -2.04 -1.01
C SER A 19 -11.37 -2.09 0.29
N VAL A 20 -11.06 -3.32 0.72
CA VAL A 20 -10.07 -3.60 1.77
C VAL A 20 -8.81 -4.18 1.12
N VAL A 21 -7.69 -3.49 1.28
CA VAL A 21 -6.40 -3.82 0.64
C VAL A 21 -5.44 -4.39 1.68
N ALA A 22 -5.15 -5.69 1.57
CA ALA A 22 -4.11 -6.31 2.36
C ALA A 22 -2.73 -6.18 1.66
N ILE A 23 -1.74 -5.61 2.34
CA ILE A 23 -0.40 -5.38 1.77
C ILE A 23 0.70 -6.08 2.58
N SER A 24 1.69 -6.64 1.89
CA SER A 24 2.87 -7.24 2.52
C SER A 24 3.99 -6.23 2.77
N GLY A 25 5.01 -6.66 3.53
CA GLY A 25 6.28 -5.96 3.67
C GLY A 25 7.14 -6.00 2.40
N GLY A 26 8.35 -5.44 2.51
CA GLY A 26 9.42 -5.53 1.53
C GLY A 26 9.60 -4.26 0.69
N SER A 27 10.81 -4.08 0.16
CA SER A 27 11.19 -2.91 -0.64
C SER A 27 10.37 -2.75 -1.93
N THR A 28 9.88 -3.85 -2.51
CA THR A 28 8.99 -3.80 -3.67
C THR A 28 7.65 -3.17 -3.33
N MET A 29 7.02 -3.57 -2.22
CA MET A 29 5.74 -3.01 -1.81
C MET A 29 5.88 -1.57 -1.30
N ALA A 30 7.02 -1.21 -0.71
CA ALA A 30 7.33 0.18 -0.36
C ALA A 30 7.33 1.07 -1.62
N ALA A 31 7.98 0.61 -2.70
CA ALA A 31 7.97 1.33 -3.97
C ALA A 31 6.57 1.39 -4.62
N VAL A 32 5.69 0.40 -4.39
CA VAL A 32 4.29 0.48 -4.85
C VAL A 32 3.52 1.54 -4.07
N ALA A 33 3.68 1.57 -2.74
CA ALA A 33 3.01 2.54 -1.89
C ALA A 33 3.44 3.98 -2.20
N GLU A 34 4.73 4.22 -2.47
CA GLU A 34 5.25 5.54 -2.84
C GLU A 34 4.72 6.07 -4.18
N GLU A 35 4.51 5.18 -5.15
CA GLU A 35 4.09 5.51 -6.51
C GLU A 35 2.55 5.52 -6.67
N MET A 36 1.80 5.17 -5.62
CA MET A 36 0.34 5.11 -5.67
C MET A 36 -0.27 6.52 -5.76
N PRO A 37 -1.10 6.80 -6.80
CA PRO A 37 -1.83 8.05 -6.88
C PRO A 37 -3.02 8.11 -5.90
N VAL A 38 -3.52 9.32 -5.66
CA VAL A 38 -4.76 9.53 -4.89
C VAL A 38 -5.95 8.97 -5.67
N LEU A 39 -6.86 8.30 -4.96
CA LEU A 39 -8.12 7.77 -5.53
C LEU A 39 -9.30 8.69 -5.19
N PRO A 40 -10.41 8.62 -5.95
CA PRO A 40 -11.63 9.36 -5.65
C PRO A 40 -12.46 8.77 -4.49
N PHE A 41 -11.97 7.70 -3.85
CA PHE A 41 -12.58 7.03 -2.71
C PHE A 41 -11.49 6.62 -1.71
N ASN A 42 -11.91 6.23 -0.50
CA ASN A 42 -11.02 6.04 0.64
C ASN A 42 -10.98 4.54 1.04
N PRO A 43 -10.11 3.72 0.43
CA PRO A 43 -10.02 2.31 0.77
C PRO A 43 -9.45 2.10 2.18
N ILE A 44 -9.71 0.92 2.75
CA ILE A 44 -9.10 0.50 4.01
C ILE A 44 -7.86 -0.32 3.68
N VAL A 45 -6.70 0.04 4.21
CA VAL A 45 -5.46 -0.71 4.04
C VAL A 45 -5.13 -1.45 5.33
N VAL A 46 -4.81 -2.73 5.22
CA VAL A 46 -4.43 -3.58 6.35
C VAL A 46 -3.11 -4.29 6.07
N PRO A 47 -2.28 -4.55 7.09
CA PRO A 47 -1.07 -5.33 6.90
C PRO A 47 -1.45 -6.81 6.76
N ALA A 48 -0.95 -7.48 5.71
CA ALA A 48 -1.24 -8.90 5.48
C ALA A 48 -0.66 -9.81 6.58
N ARG A 49 0.41 -9.35 7.25
CA ARG A 49 1.07 -9.98 8.41
C ARG A 49 1.69 -8.88 9.30
N GLY A 50 1.91 -9.19 10.58
CA GLY A 50 2.59 -8.25 11.49
C GLY A 50 4.04 -7.95 11.09
N GLY A 51 4.61 -6.89 11.67
CA GLY A 51 5.99 -6.46 11.42
C GLY A 51 7.01 -7.42 12.01
N VAL A 52 7.68 -8.20 11.16
CA VAL A 52 8.84 -9.02 11.53
C VAL A 52 9.96 -8.76 10.52
N GLY A 53 11.06 -8.15 10.97
CA GLY A 53 12.22 -7.82 10.13
C GLY A 53 13.04 -6.64 10.68
N GLU A 54 14.32 -6.59 10.35
CA GLU A 54 15.28 -5.59 10.89
C GLU A 54 15.05 -4.17 10.34
N VAL A 55 14.56 -4.03 9.10
CA VAL A 55 14.33 -2.73 8.46
C VAL A 55 12.87 -2.33 8.62
N VAL A 56 12.63 -1.38 9.52
CA VAL A 56 11.29 -0.88 9.91
C VAL A 56 10.50 -0.37 8.70
N GLU A 57 11.15 0.36 7.80
CA GLU A 57 10.53 0.93 6.59
C GLU A 57 9.94 -0.12 5.65
N TYR A 58 10.45 -1.36 5.71
CA TYR A 58 9.97 -2.47 4.89
C TYR A 58 9.00 -3.40 5.63
N GLN A 59 8.58 -3.03 6.83
CA GLN A 59 7.55 -3.80 7.53
C GLN A 59 6.17 -3.52 6.93
N ALA A 60 5.33 -4.56 6.90
CA ALA A 60 3.98 -4.47 6.34
C ALA A 60 3.15 -3.36 6.99
N ASN A 61 3.26 -3.18 8.32
CA ASN A 61 2.53 -2.14 9.05
C ASN A 61 2.89 -0.73 8.57
N VAL A 62 4.19 -0.47 8.34
CA VAL A 62 4.66 0.84 7.89
C VAL A 62 4.22 1.09 6.45
N ILE A 63 4.40 0.11 5.56
CA ILE A 63 3.98 0.24 4.17
C ILE A 63 2.46 0.43 4.07
N ALA A 64 1.68 -0.27 4.89
CA ALA A 64 0.23 -0.13 4.93
C ALA A 64 -0.21 1.27 5.39
N SER A 65 0.49 1.87 6.37
CA SER A 65 0.22 3.26 6.78
C SER A 65 0.54 4.25 5.66
N VAL A 66 1.69 4.08 4.99
CA VAL A 66 2.12 4.93 3.87
C VAL A 66 1.13 4.83 2.70
N LEU A 67 0.71 3.61 2.36
CA LEU A 67 -0.26 3.39 1.28
C LEU A 67 -1.62 4.01 1.63
N ALA A 68 -2.11 3.84 2.86
CA ALA A 68 -3.36 4.46 3.29
C ALA A 68 -3.30 5.98 3.21
N GLU A 69 -2.20 6.59 3.66
CA GLU A 69 -2.00 8.04 3.58
C GLU A 69 -2.02 8.53 2.12
N ARG A 70 -1.32 7.81 1.23
CA ARG A 70 -1.30 8.12 -0.22
C ARG A 70 -2.68 8.01 -0.87
N LEU A 71 -3.46 7.03 -0.45
CA LEU A 71 -4.81 6.80 -0.94
C LEU A 71 -5.87 7.71 -0.29
N ARG A 72 -5.50 8.53 0.71
CA ARG A 72 -6.45 9.21 1.63
C ARG A 72 -7.44 8.23 2.28
N GLY A 73 -7.02 6.98 2.41
CA GLY A 73 -7.73 5.89 3.03
C GLY A 73 -7.53 5.86 4.54
N THR A 74 -7.93 4.74 5.14
CA THR A 74 -7.67 4.46 6.55
C THR A 74 -6.81 3.21 6.69
N TYR A 75 -5.90 3.21 7.67
CA TYR A 75 -5.08 2.07 8.02
C TYR A 75 -5.62 1.41 9.30
N LYS A 76 -5.66 0.07 9.32
CA LYS A 76 -6.06 -0.72 10.50
C LYS A 76 -5.12 -1.90 10.73
#